data_AF-A0A529LTI1-F1
#
_entry.id   AF-A0A529LTI1-F1
#
_cell.length_a   1.000
_cell.length_b   1.000
_cell.length_c   1.000
_cell.angle_alpha   90.00
_cell.angle_beta   90.00
_cell.angle_gamma   90.00
#
_symmetry.space_group_name_H-M   'P 1'
#
loop_
_entity.id
_entity.type
_entity.pdbx_description
1 polymer ?
#
loop_
_entity_poly.entity_id
_entity_poly.type
_entity_poly.pdbx_seq_one_letter_code
_entity_poly.pdbx_strand_id
1 'polypeptide(L)'
;MTINLQKPDITELKPRITVFGVGGGGGNAVNNMITAGLRGVEFVVANTDAQALTMSKAGRLIQLGAHVTEGLGAGSQPEVGRAAAEECIDEILDHLTNTHMCFVTAGMGGGTGT
;
A
#
# COMPACT_ATOMS: atom_id res chain seq x y z
N MET A 1 18.32 8.63 -54.31
CA MET A 1 18.68 8.05 -53.01
C MET A 1 17.50 8.23 -52.08
N THR A 2 16.90 7.12 -51.63
CA THR A 2 15.74 7.13 -50.74
C THR A 2 16.24 7.27 -49.31
N ILE A 3 15.87 8.34 -48.61
CA ILE A 3 16.25 8.55 -47.21
C ILE A 3 15.29 7.73 -46.36
N ASN A 4 15.81 6.70 -45.69
CA ASN A 4 15.07 5.95 -44.68
C ASN A 4 15.08 6.75 -43.37
N LEU A 5 13.95 7.37 -43.03
CA LEU A 5 13.73 7.90 -41.68
C LEU A 5 13.28 6.74 -40.77
N GLN A 6 14.19 6.22 -39.95
CA GLN A 6 13.80 5.50 -38.75
C GLN A 6 13.30 6.53 -37.73
N LYS A 7 12.03 6.41 -37.31
CA LYS A 7 11.53 7.14 -36.15
C LYS A 7 12.41 6.77 -34.94
N PRO A 8 12.82 7.75 -34.11
CA PRO A 8 13.51 7.43 -32.87
C PRO A 8 12.61 6.53 -32.03
N ASP A 9 13.20 5.48 -31.45
CA ASP A 9 12.52 4.57 -30.55
C ASP A 9 12.25 5.34 -29.25
N ILE A 10 10.99 5.76 -29.06
CA ILE A 10 10.58 6.48 -27.86
C ILE A 10 10.43 5.43 -26.78
N THR A 11 11.37 5.34 -25.85
CA THR A 11 11.28 4.45 -24.70
C THR A 11 10.07 4.84 -23.85
N GLU A 12 8.98 4.10 -23.98
CA GLU A 12 7.75 4.32 -23.22
C GLU A 12 7.97 3.83 -21.78
N LEU A 13 8.42 4.73 -20.91
CA LEU A 13 8.59 4.44 -19.48
C LEU A 13 7.22 4.31 -18.83
N LYS A 14 6.86 3.09 -18.42
CA LYS A 14 5.64 2.87 -17.61
C LYS A 14 5.94 3.23 -16.15
N PRO A 15 5.26 4.24 -15.58
CA PRO A 15 5.46 4.59 -14.18
C PRO A 15 5.01 3.43 -13.29
N ARG A 16 5.81 3.12 -12.26
CA ARG A 16 5.39 2.20 -11.20
C ARG A 16 4.50 2.94 -10.22
N ILE A 17 3.24 2.52 -10.13
CA ILE A 17 2.22 3.10 -9.26
C ILE A 17 1.93 2.09 -8.15
N THR A 18 1.90 2.57 -6.91
CA THR A 18 1.58 1.74 -5.74
C THR A 18 0.33 2.28 -5.07
N VAL A 19 -0.62 1.40 -4.75
CA VAL A 19 -1.79 1.70 -3.93
C VAL A 19 -1.56 1.08 -2.56
N PHE A 20 -1.52 1.93 -1.54
CA PHE A 20 -1.17 1.58 -0.18
C PHE A 20 -2.41 1.71 0.71
N GLY A 21 -3.04 0.58 1.05
CA GLY A 21 -4.20 0.52 1.92
C GLY A 21 -3.81 0.45 3.39
N VAL A 22 -4.25 1.42 4.19
CA VAL A 22 -3.92 1.48 5.62
C VAL A 22 -5.16 1.22 6.49
N GLY A 23 -5.01 0.33 7.46
CA GLY A 23 -6.06 -0.07 8.38
C GLY A 23 -7.20 -0.85 7.71
N GLY A 24 -8.28 -1.11 8.46
CA GLY A 24 -9.41 -1.90 7.96
C GLY A 24 -10.12 -1.27 6.77
N GLY A 25 -10.37 0.04 6.81
CA GLY A 25 -11.02 0.76 5.70
C GLY A 25 -10.17 0.79 4.43
N GLY A 26 -8.87 1.07 4.55
CA GLY A 26 -7.94 1.05 3.43
C GLY A 26 -7.74 -0.34 2.83
N GLY A 27 -7.62 -1.37 3.69
CA GLY A 27 -7.54 -2.76 3.26
C GLY A 27 -8.78 -3.22 2.49
N ASN A 28 -9.97 -2.85 2.96
CA ASN A 28 -11.23 -3.13 2.26
C ASN A 28 -11.31 -2.42 0.90
N ALA A 29 -10.87 -1.17 0.81
CA ALA A 29 -10.81 -0.44 -0.45
C ALA A 29 -9.87 -1.13 -1.46
N VAL A 30 -8.68 -1.56 -1.02
CA VAL A 30 -7.74 -2.32 -1.85
C VAL A 30 -8.35 -3.65 -2.32
N ASN A 31 -8.99 -4.40 -1.44
CA ASN A 31 -9.67 -5.64 -1.80
C ASN A 31 -10.74 -5.43 -2.89
N ASN A 32 -11.48 -4.33 -2.82
CA ASN A 32 -12.45 -3.95 -3.84
C ASN A 32 -11.78 -3.62 -5.18
N MET A 33 -10.67 -2.87 -5.17
CA MET A 33 -9.91 -2.55 -6.38
C MET A 33 -9.36 -3.82 -7.06
N ILE A 34 -8.83 -4.76 -6.28
CA ILE A 34 -8.34 -6.05 -6.79
C ILE A 34 -9.50 -6.86 -7.39
N THR A 35 -10.62 -6.94 -6.68
CA THR A 35 -11.80 -7.68 -7.14
C THR A 35 -12.42 -7.07 -8.40
N ALA A 36 -12.38 -5.74 -8.53
CA ALA A 36 -12.80 -5.01 -9.73
C ALA A 36 -11.82 -5.15 -10.91
N GLY A 37 -10.65 -5.79 -10.70
CA GLY A 37 -9.67 -6.04 -11.75
C GLY A 37 -8.84 -4.82 -12.13
N LEU A 38 -8.60 -3.89 -11.20
CA LEU A 38 -7.69 -2.76 -11.43
C LEU A 38 -6.27 -3.29 -11.74
N ARG A 39 -5.70 -2.84 -12.86
CA ARG A 39 -4.38 -3.25 -13.36
C ARG A 39 -3.42 -2.07 -13.42
N GLY A 40 -2.13 -2.37 -13.51
CA GLY A 40 -1.09 -1.35 -13.66
C GLY A 40 -0.69 -0.68 -12.34
N VAL A 41 -1.13 -1.23 -11.21
CA VAL A 41 -0.75 -0.78 -9.87
C VAL A 41 -0.27 -1.96 -9.03
N GLU A 42 0.65 -1.71 -8.12
CA GLU A 42 1.05 -2.63 -7.07
C GLU A 42 0.21 -2.36 -5.82
N PHE A 43 -0.39 -3.39 -5.23
CA PHE A 43 -1.18 -3.26 -4.02
C PHE A 43 -0.37 -3.64 -2.79
N VAL A 44 -0.35 -2.76 -1.80
CA VAL A 44 0.20 -2.99 -0.47
C VAL A 44 -0.89 -2.73 0.56
N VAL A 45 -1.02 -3.58 1.57
CA VAL A 45 -1.91 -3.34 2.72
C VAL A 45 -1.11 -3.37 3.99
N ALA A 46 -1.26 -2.34 4.81
CA ALA A 46 -0.65 -2.24 6.13
C ALA A 46 -1.73 -2.14 7.21
N ASN A 47 -1.64 -2.97 8.24
CA ASN A 47 -2.60 -2.95 9.34
C ASN A 47 -1.96 -3.43 10.64
N THR A 48 -2.41 -2.88 11.77
CA THR A 48 -2.02 -3.35 13.11
C THR A 48 -2.76 -4.62 13.53
N ASP A 49 -3.92 -4.88 12.91
CA ASP A 49 -4.73 -6.07 13.18
C ASP A 49 -4.30 -7.22 12.26
N ALA A 50 -3.71 -8.26 12.85
CA ALA A 50 -3.23 -9.43 12.13
C ALA A 50 -4.36 -10.23 11.47
N GLN A 51 -5.54 -10.31 12.11
CA GLN A 51 -6.69 -11.01 11.56
C GLN A 51 -7.19 -10.31 10.29
N ALA A 52 -7.25 -8.98 10.32
CA ALA A 52 -7.64 -8.19 9.15
C ALA A 52 -6.67 -8.39 7.97
N LEU A 53 -5.36 -8.56 8.24
CA LEU A 53 -4.36 -8.83 7.19
C LEU A 53 -4.58 -10.19 6.52
N THR A 54 -4.98 -11.23 7.26
CA THR A 54 -5.24 -12.56 6.68
C THR A 54 -6.38 -12.56 5.65
N MET A 55 -7.28 -11.58 5.71
CA MET A 55 -8.39 -11.42 4.76
C MET A 55 -8.01 -10.55 3.55
N SER A 56 -6.81 -9.98 3.50
CA SER A 56 -6.36 -9.15 2.40
C SER A 56 -6.07 -9.98 1.15
N LYS A 57 -6.42 -9.44 -0.02
CA LYS A 57 -6.09 -10.00 -1.34
C LYS A 57 -4.83 -9.38 -1.94
N ALA A 58 -4.24 -8.39 -1.28
CA ALA A 58 -3.05 -7.72 -1.77
C ALA A 58 -1.83 -8.66 -1.76
N GLY A 59 -0.95 -8.52 -2.74
CA GLY A 59 0.26 -9.35 -2.84
C GLY A 59 1.36 -8.99 -1.83
N ARG A 60 1.24 -7.84 -1.17
CA ARG A 60 2.20 -7.32 -0.19
C ARG A 60 1.43 -6.88 1.06
N LEU A 61 1.80 -7.41 2.21
CA LEU A 61 1.14 -7.17 3.49
C LEU A 61 2.18 -6.74 4.52
N ILE A 62 1.85 -5.74 5.34
CA ILE A 62 2.70 -5.24 6.42
C ILE A 62 1.89 -5.29 7.71
N GLN A 63 2.42 -5.98 8.73
CA GLN A 63 1.86 -5.95 10.07
C GLN A 63 2.50 -4.81 10.86
N LEU A 64 1.71 -3.77 11.10
CA LEU A 64 2.18 -2.56 11.80
C LEU A 64 2.25 -2.81 13.30
N GLY A 65 3.32 -2.35 13.94
CA GLY A 65 3.46 -2.32 15.40
C GLY A 65 3.26 -3.69 16.03
N ALA A 66 3.95 -4.72 15.53
CA ALA A 66 3.87 -6.06 16.09
C ALA A 66 4.28 -6.09 17.57
N HIS A 67 5.20 -5.20 17.97
CA HIS A 67 5.59 -5.05 19.37
C HIS A 67 4.65 -4.14 20.17
N VAL A 68 4.10 -3.09 19.54
CA VAL A 68 3.19 -2.14 20.20
C VAL A 68 1.79 -2.72 20.44
N THR A 69 1.27 -3.50 19.49
CA THR A 69 -0.14 -3.94 19.48
C THR A 69 -0.32 -5.44 19.64
N GLU A 70 0.77 -6.22 19.59
CA GLU A 70 0.75 -7.69 19.58
C GLU A 70 -0.16 -8.28 18.48
N GLY A 71 -0.43 -7.50 17.42
CA GLY A 71 -1.33 -7.89 16.33
C GLY A 71 -2.82 -7.77 16.64
N LEU A 72 -3.21 -7.16 17.76
CA LEU A 72 -4.61 -6.99 18.20
C LEU A 72 -5.27 -5.72 17.65
N GLY A 73 -4.50 -4.87 16.97
CA GLY A 73 -4.99 -3.61 16.40
C GLY A 73 -4.78 -2.38 17.29
N ALA A 74 -4.97 -1.20 16.69
CA ALA A 74 -4.77 0.09 17.36
C ALA A 74 -5.94 0.54 18.26
N GLY A 75 -7.03 -0.24 18.38
CA GLY A 75 -8.14 0.05 19.31
C GLY A 75 -8.79 1.43 19.14
N SER A 76 -8.92 1.93 17.89
CA SER A 76 -9.42 3.28 17.58
C SER A 76 -8.61 4.45 18.16
N GLN A 77 -7.34 4.21 18.53
CA GLN A 77 -6.42 5.22 19.02
C GLN A 77 -5.40 5.61 17.92
N PRO A 78 -5.50 6.80 17.32
CA PRO A 78 -4.59 7.25 16.26
C PRO A 78 -3.12 7.29 16.69
N GLU A 79 -2.85 7.64 17.94
CA GLU A 79 -1.49 7.66 18.49
C GLU A 79 -0.84 6.28 18.50
N VAL A 80 -1.62 5.22 18.73
CA VAL A 80 -1.16 3.83 18.64
C VAL A 80 -0.90 3.45 17.19
N GLY A 81 -1.79 3.83 16.27
CA GLY A 81 -1.59 3.64 14.83
C GLY A 81 -0.32 4.31 14.31
N ARG A 82 -0.08 5.56 14.72
CA ARG A 82 1.14 6.31 14.40
C ARG A 82 2.39 5.62 14.94
N ALA A 83 2.42 5.25 16.22
CA ALA A 83 3.58 4.58 16.82
C ALA A 83 3.88 3.24 16.11
N ALA A 84 2.83 2.48 15.78
CA ALA A 84 2.95 1.24 15.02
C ALA A 84 3.49 1.45 13.60
N ALA A 85 3.15 2.56 12.94
CA ALA A 85 3.70 2.93 11.64
C ALA A 85 5.16 3.39 11.72
N GLU A 86 5.53 4.13 12.78
CA GLU A 86 6.91 4.56 13.04
C GLU A 86 7.84 3.37 13.33
N GLU A 87 7.35 2.35 14.05
CA GLU A 87 8.08 1.09 14.28
C GLU A 87 8.43 0.36 12.97
N CYS A 88 7.53 0.42 11.98
CA CYS A 88 7.65 -0.29 10.71
C CYS A 88 8.11 0.60 9.55
N ILE A 89 8.73 1.76 9.83
CA ILE A 89 9.06 2.75 8.80
C ILE A 89 9.99 2.19 7.71
N ASP A 90 10.99 1.39 8.10
CA ASP A 90 11.95 0.80 7.18
C ASP A 90 11.26 -0.17 6.21
N GLU A 91 10.37 -1.01 6.72
CA GLU A 91 9.57 -1.94 5.90
C GLU A 91 8.64 -1.18 4.94
N ILE A 92 7.97 -0.12 5.41
CA ILE A 92 7.14 0.74 4.56
C ILE A 92 7.96 1.34 3.41
N LEU A 93 9.17 1.83 3.69
CA LEU A 93 10.08 2.41 2.69
C LEU A 93 10.58 1.35 1.69
N ASP A 94 10.90 0.15 2.15
CA ASP A 94 11.27 -0.97 1.29
C ASP A 94 10.15 -1.33 0.30
N HIS A 95 8.90 -1.34 0.78
CA HIS A 95 7.73 -1.57 -0.06
C HIS A 95 7.46 -0.45 -1.07
N LEU A 96 7.86 0.79 -0.75
CA LEU A 96 7.73 1.95 -1.63
C LEU A 96 8.94 2.13 -2.58
N THR A 97 10.01 1.37 -2.39
CA THR A 97 11.22 1.49 -3.21
C THR A 97 10.89 1.31 -4.70
N ASN A 98 11.41 2.24 -5.54
CA ASN A 98 11.14 2.35 -6.98
C ASN A 98 9.67 2.65 -7.38
N THR A 99 8.83 3.05 -6.42
CA THR A 99 7.49 3.61 -6.70
C THR A 99 7.65 5.05 -7.21
N HIS A 100 7.02 5.38 -8.33
CA HIS A 100 6.99 6.74 -8.89
C HIS A 100 5.81 7.55 -8.35
N MET A 101 4.70 6.87 -8.06
CA MET A 101 3.49 7.48 -7.52
C MET A 101 2.85 6.54 -6.49
N CYS A 102 2.61 7.04 -5.28
CA CYS A 102 1.94 6.30 -4.22
C CYS A 102 0.56 6.91 -3.94
N PHE A 103 -0.47 6.08 -3.95
CA PHE A 103 -1.81 6.43 -3.49
C PHE A 103 -2.06 5.79 -2.14
N VAL A 104 -2.17 6.61 -1.09
CA VAL A 104 -2.55 6.14 0.24
C VAL A 104 -4.08 6.15 0.34
N THR A 105 -4.67 5.01 0.70
CA THR A 105 -6.10 4.89 0.95
C THR A 105 -6.34 4.40 2.37
N ALA A 106 -7.18 5.11 3.11
CA ALA A 106 -7.51 4.79 4.48
C ALA A 106 -8.95 5.22 4.78
N GLY A 107 -9.58 4.53 5.73
CA GLY A 107 -10.81 5.01 6.36
C GLY A 107 -10.44 5.84 7.59
N MET A 108 -10.75 7.14 7.56
CA MET A 108 -10.49 8.04 8.70
C MET A 108 -11.47 7.80 9.86
N GLY A 109 -11.06 8.16 11.07
CA GLY A 109 -11.85 8.03 12.30
C GLY A 109 -11.56 6.77 13.13
N GLY A 110 -10.75 5.85 12.61
CA GLY A 110 -10.21 4.71 13.35
C GLY A 110 -8.84 5.02 13.98
N GLY A 111 -8.13 3.99 14.43
CA GLY A 111 -6.79 4.13 15.01
C GLY A 111 -5.68 3.95 13.98
N THR A 112 -5.70 2.86 13.23
CA THR A 112 -4.60 2.51 12.32
C THR A 112 -4.54 3.37 11.06
N GLY A 113 -5.70 3.72 10.50
CA GLY A 113 -5.77 4.47 9.24
C GLY A 113 -5.72 5.98 9.40
N THR A 114 -5.95 6.49 10.61
CA THR A 114 -5.94 7.92 10.95
C THR A 114 -4.56 8.30 11.45
#